data_AF-A0A661WQD1-F1
#
_entry.id   AF-A0A661WQD1-F1
#
_cell.length_a   1.000
_cell.length_b   1.000
_cell.length_c   1.000
_cell.angle_alpha   90.00
_cell.angle_beta   90.00
_cell.angle_gamma   90.00
#
_symmetry.space_group_name_H-M   'P 1'
#
loop_
_entity.id
_entity.type
_entity.pdbx_description
1 polymer ?
#
loop_
_entity_poly.entity_id
_entity_poly.type
_entity_poly.pdbx_seq_one_letter_code
_entity_poly.pdbx_strand_id
1 'polypeptide(L)'
;MINVVNLAEKFSLITKQWDPKIIAQLNDYHFKIAKIQGEFVWHSHPETDEVFLVVDGKLTIQLPDGDLHLSRGELCVIPKGVEHKPAAEQECQILMAEPAGTLNTGDAGGERTIEETEWI
;
A
#
# COMPACT_ATOMS: atom_id res chain seq x y z
N MET A 1 -22.66 -5.90 -10.90
CA MET A 1 -22.73 -7.16 -10.13
C MET A 1 -22.00 -6.95 -8.83
N ILE A 2 -22.48 -7.54 -7.73
CA ILE A 2 -21.75 -7.56 -6.46
C ILE A 2 -20.71 -8.69 -6.58
N ASN A 3 -19.42 -8.35 -6.45
CA ASN A 3 -18.34 -9.31 -6.59
C ASN A 3 -17.68 -9.54 -5.23
N VAL A 4 -17.46 -10.81 -4.88
CA VAL A 4 -16.64 -11.19 -3.72
C VAL A 4 -15.17 -11.20 -4.16
N VAL A 5 -14.30 -10.57 -3.37
CA VAL A 5 -12.86 -10.55 -3.63
C VAL A 5 -12.15 -11.51 -2.68
N ASN A 6 -11.45 -12.48 -3.23
CA ASN A 6 -10.57 -13.38 -2.48
C ASN A 6 -9.14 -12.83 -2.52
N LEU A 7 -8.63 -12.37 -1.39
CA LEU A 7 -7.28 -11.79 -1.31
C LEU A 7 -6.19 -12.78 -1.73
N ALA A 8 -6.29 -14.05 -1.34
CA ALA A 8 -5.28 -15.06 -1.68
C ALA A 8 -5.19 -15.28 -3.20
N GLU A 9 -6.35 -15.32 -3.87
CA GLU A 9 -6.40 -15.41 -5.34
C GLU A 9 -5.77 -14.16 -5.99
N LYS A 10 -6.09 -12.96 -5.50
CA LYS A 10 -5.53 -11.71 -6.05
C LYS A 10 -4.02 -11.60 -5.82
N PHE A 11 -3.52 -11.95 -4.63
CA PHE A 11 -2.07 -12.00 -4.39
C PHE A 11 -1.34 -13.04 -5.24
N SER A 12 -2.02 -14.12 -5.66
CA SER A 12 -1.43 -15.11 -6.56
C SER A 12 -1.13 -14.55 -7.97
N LEU A 13 -1.81 -13.48 -8.36
CA LEU A 13 -1.60 -12.79 -9.65
C LEU A 13 -0.41 -11.81 -9.63
N ILE A 14 0.07 -11.45 -8.44
CA ILE A 14 1.18 -10.51 -8.25
C ILE A 14 2.50 -11.29 -8.17
N THR A 15 3.37 -11.07 -9.15
CA THR A 15 4.70 -11.70 -9.24
C THR A 15 5.84 -10.73 -9.00
N LYS A 16 5.58 -9.41 -9.09
CA LYS A 16 6.56 -8.35 -8.87
C LYS A 16 6.31 -7.66 -7.54
N GLN A 17 7.40 -7.30 -6.85
CA GLN A 17 7.33 -6.51 -5.63
C GLN A 17 7.13 -5.03 -5.99
N TRP A 18 6.51 -4.28 -5.07
CA TRP A 18 6.25 -2.84 -5.24
C TRP A 18 5.39 -2.49 -6.47
N ASP A 19 4.57 -3.44 -6.92
CA ASP A 19 3.64 -3.31 -8.04
C ASP A 19 2.19 -3.41 -7.52
N PRO A 20 1.66 -2.35 -6.88
CA PRO A 20 0.29 -2.33 -6.38
C PRO A 20 -0.72 -2.57 -7.50
N LYS A 21 -1.78 -3.32 -7.18
CA LYS A 21 -2.91 -3.58 -8.08
C LYS A 21 -4.22 -3.25 -7.41
N ILE A 22 -5.16 -2.68 -8.15
CA ILE A 22 -6.53 -2.39 -7.67
C ILE A 22 -7.34 -3.68 -7.69
N ILE A 23 -8.05 -3.96 -6.59
CA ILE A 23 -8.89 -5.16 -6.44
C ILE A 23 -10.37 -4.86 -6.17
N ALA A 24 -10.67 -3.64 -5.70
CA ALA A 24 -12.03 -3.18 -5.46
C ALA A 24 -12.07 -1.65 -5.37
N GLN A 25 -13.29 -1.09 -5.46
CA GLN A 25 -13.54 0.33 -5.29
C GLN A 25 -14.76 0.57 -4.41
N LEU A 26 -14.63 1.49 -3.46
CA LEU A 26 -15.69 2.02 -2.62
C LEU A 26 -15.80 3.51 -2.88
N ASN A 27 -16.88 3.95 -3.53
CA ASN A 27 -17.03 5.34 -3.98
C ASN A 27 -15.80 5.77 -4.82
N ASP A 28 -15.08 6.77 -4.35
CA ASP A 28 -13.85 7.32 -4.91
C ASP A 28 -12.57 6.73 -4.26
N TYR A 29 -12.66 5.65 -3.48
CA TYR A 29 -11.51 4.97 -2.87
C TYR A 29 -11.21 3.65 -3.57
N HIS A 30 -9.94 3.41 -3.86
CA HIS A 30 -9.45 2.12 -4.32
C HIS A 30 -8.94 1.29 -3.15
N PHE A 31 -9.31 0.01 -3.14
CA PHE A 31 -8.58 -1.01 -2.39
C PHE A 31 -7.49 -1.56 -3.30
N LYS A 32 -6.24 -1.39 -2.89
CA LYS A 32 -5.06 -1.88 -3.59
C LYS A 32 -4.39 -2.98 -2.78
N ILE A 33 -3.67 -3.88 -3.44
CA ILE A 33 -2.79 -4.83 -2.76
C ILE A 33 -1.41 -4.84 -3.41
N ALA A 34 -0.39 -5.12 -2.61
CA ALA A 34 0.99 -5.25 -3.08
C ALA A 34 1.75 -6.31 -2.28
N LYS A 35 2.73 -6.94 -2.94
CA LYS A 35 3.81 -7.67 -2.27
C LYS A 35 4.99 -6.71 -2.14
N ILE A 36 5.57 -6.61 -0.95
CA ILE A 36 6.69 -5.70 -0.70
C ILE A 36 7.82 -6.44 0.02
N GLN A 37 9.06 -6.03 -0.27
CA GLN A 37 10.26 -6.48 0.44
C GLN A 37 11.38 -5.45 0.22
N GLY A 38 12.22 -5.26 1.24
CA GLY A 38 13.19 -4.18 1.31
C GLY A 38 12.52 -2.86 1.70
N GLU A 39 13.17 -1.75 1.34
CA GLU A 39 12.69 -0.41 1.65
C GLU A 39 12.06 0.27 0.44
N PHE A 40 10.99 1.02 0.69
CA PHE A 40 10.41 1.94 -0.28
C PHE A 40 11.14 3.29 -0.29
N VAL A 41 10.52 4.32 -0.85
CA VAL A 41 10.99 5.71 -0.77
C VAL A 41 10.30 6.44 0.37
N TRP A 42 10.97 7.41 0.98
CA TRP A 42 10.30 8.39 1.83
C TRP A 42 9.38 9.24 0.95
N HIS A 43 8.14 9.41 1.39
CA HIS A 43 7.14 10.18 0.67
C HIS A 43 6.03 10.64 1.61
N SER A 44 5.21 11.58 1.13
CA SER A 44 3.98 11.99 1.79
C SER A 44 2.82 12.09 0.81
N HIS A 45 1.59 12.00 1.33
CA HIS A 45 0.36 12.19 0.55
C HIS A 45 -0.32 13.47 1.06
N PRO A 46 -0.15 14.63 0.41
CA PRO A 46 -0.58 15.92 0.98
C PRO A 46 -2.10 16.03 1.17
N GLU A 47 -2.86 15.37 0.30
CA GLU A 47 -4.31 15.58 0.19
C GLU A 47 -5.14 14.45 0.78
N THR A 48 -4.53 13.33 1.15
CA THR A 48 -5.26 12.13 1.58
C THR A 48 -4.53 11.34 2.66
N ASP A 49 -5.33 10.74 3.53
CA ASP A 49 -4.87 9.67 4.39
C ASP A 49 -4.65 8.39 3.56
N GLU A 50 -3.81 7.49 4.07
CA GLU A 50 -3.59 6.16 3.48
C GLU A 50 -3.71 5.08 4.56
N VAL A 51 -4.43 4.01 4.25
CA VAL A 51 -4.52 2.84 5.13
C VAL A 51 -3.49 1.80 4.71
N PHE A 52 -2.81 1.19 5.68
CA PHE A 52 -2.07 -0.06 5.50
C PHE A 52 -2.68 -1.15 6.37
N LEU A 53 -2.95 -2.32 5.79
CA LEU A 53 -3.33 -3.55 6.50
C LEU A 53 -2.36 -4.66 6.10
N VAL A 54 -1.72 -5.29 7.08
CA VAL A 54 -0.86 -6.46 6.82
C VAL A 54 -1.72 -7.70 6.69
N VAL A 55 -1.79 -8.26 5.49
CA VAL A 55 -2.52 -9.51 5.21
C VAL A 55 -1.67 -10.72 5.59
N ASP A 56 -0.36 -10.68 5.29
CA ASP A 56 0.62 -11.69 5.69
C ASP A 56 2.02 -11.07 5.78
N GLY A 57 2.89 -11.60 6.66
CA GLY A 57 4.22 -11.06 6.91
C GLY A 57 4.27 -9.98 8.00
N LYS A 58 5.26 -9.09 7.89
CA LYS A 58 5.50 -7.98 8.82
C LYS A 58 5.91 -6.73 8.06
N LEU A 59 5.35 -5.60 8.47
CA LEU A 59 5.59 -4.28 7.89
C LEU A 59 6.17 -3.35 8.95
N THR A 60 7.17 -2.58 8.59
CA THR A 60 7.59 -1.40 9.32
C THR A 60 7.23 -0.17 8.51
N ILE A 61 6.54 0.78 9.12
CA ILE A 61 6.41 2.13 8.58
C ILE A 61 7.38 3.01 9.36
N GLN A 62 8.44 3.47 8.70
CA GLN A 62 9.35 4.44 9.29
C GLN A 62 8.69 5.82 9.26
N LEU A 63 8.73 6.54 10.39
CA LEU A 63 8.24 7.91 10.52
C LEU A 63 9.35 8.79 11.10
N PRO A 64 9.27 10.13 10.97
CA PRO A 64 10.25 11.04 11.56
C PRO A 64 10.45 10.86 13.07
N ASP A 65 9.37 10.53 13.79
CA ASP A 65 9.34 10.43 15.26
C ASP A 65 9.46 8.98 15.77
N GLY A 66 9.70 8.01 14.88
CA GLY A 66 9.90 6.61 15.22
C GLY A 66 9.07 5.64 14.39
N ASP A 67 9.46 4.37 14.44
CA ASP A 67 8.89 3.33 13.58
C ASP A 67 7.58 2.76 14.14
N LEU A 68 6.62 2.51 13.26
CA LEU A 68 5.46 1.66 13.53
C LEU A 68 5.73 0.25 13.00
N HIS A 69 5.47 -0.76 13.81
CA HIS A 69 5.60 -2.16 13.41
C HIS A 69 4.23 -2.82 13.38
N LEU A 70 3.88 -3.39 12.24
CA LEU A 70 2.62 -4.08 12.01
C LEU A 70 2.89 -5.56 11.70
N SER A 71 2.10 -6.41 12.33
CA SER A 71 2.03 -7.85 12.09
C SER A 71 0.74 -8.20 11.35
N ARG A 72 0.67 -9.43 10.84
CA ARG A 72 -0.53 -9.97 10.20
C ARG A 72 -1.82 -9.68 10.97
N GLY A 73 -2.79 -9.08 10.29
CA GLY A 73 -4.11 -8.70 10.82
C GLY A 73 -4.15 -7.31 11.44
N GLU A 74 -3.01 -6.62 11.56
CA GLU A 74 -2.94 -5.26 12.09
C GLU A 74 -2.98 -4.23 10.96
N LEU A 75 -3.59 -3.09 11.25
CA LEU A 75 -3.69 -1.96 10.34
C LEU A 75 -3.26 -0.66 11.02
N CYS A 76 -2.81 0.29 10.20
CA CYS A 76 -2.64 1.68 10.59
C CYS A 76 -3.20 2.60 9.51
N VAL A 77 -3.48 3.85 9.90
CA VAL A 77 -3.81 4.93 8.98
C VAL A 77 -2.69 5.96 9.09
N ILE A 78 -2.07 6.28 7.97
CA ILE A 78 -1.11 7.38 7.86
C ILE A 78 -1.89 8.64 7.52
N PRO A 79 -1.94 9.65 8.41
CA PRO A 79 -2.65 10.88 8.12
C PRO A 79 -2.01 11.63 6.96
N LYS A 80 -2.83 12.38 6.21
CA LYS A 80 -2.35 13.23 5.12
C LYS A 80 -1.21 14.15 5.53
N GLY A 81 -0.23 14.28 4.64
CA GLY A 81 0.98 15.09 4.84
C GLY A 81 1.99 14.51 5.82
N VAL A 82 1.73 13.35 6.44
CA VAL A 82 2.75 12.66 7.25
C VAL A 82 3.74 11.96 6.34
N GLU A 83 4.99 12.38 6.42
CA GLU A 83 6.10 11.73 5.73
C GLU A 83 6.34 10.34 6.34
N HIS A 84 6.47 9.33 5.47
CA HIS A 84 6.66 7.96 5.90
C HIS A 84 7.42 7.13 4.86
N LYS A 85 8.00 6.00 5.29
CA LYS A 85 8.65 5.03 4.40
C LYS A 85 8.29 3.59 4.79
N PRO A 86 7.47 2.89 4.00
CA PRO A 86 7.22 1.46 4.16
C PRO A 86 8.49 0.63 3.95
N ALA A 87 8.69 -0.37 4.80
CA ALA A 87 9.79 -1.32 4.71
C ALA A 87 9.37 -2.70 5.23
N ALA A 88 9.90 -3.76 4.60
CA ALA A 88 9.69 -5.13 5.07
C ALA A 88 10.96 -5.96 4.89
N GLU A 89 11.46 -6.59 5.96
CA GLU A 89 12.69 -7.39 5.91
C GLU A 89 12.51 -8.66 5.07
N GLN A 90 11.33 -9.28 5.17
CA GLN A 90 10.90 -10.42 4.35
C GLN A 90 9.70 -10.00 3.49
N GLU A 91 9.32 -10.83 2.51
CA GLU A 91 8.12 -10.53 1.71
C GLU A 91 6.89 -10.35 2.63
N CYS A 92 6.21 -9.21 2.45
CA CYS A 92 5.01 -8.83 3.17
C CYS A 92 3.89 -8.56 2.17
N GLN A 93 2.70 -9.08 2.45
CA GLN A 93 1.49 -8.84 1.68
C GLN A 93 0.68 -7.76 2.38
N ILE A 94 0.49 -6.64 1.70
CA ILE A 94 -0.24 -5.50 2.23
C ILE A 94 -1.48 -5.21 1.40
N LEU A 95 -2.53 -4.78 2.08
CA LEU A 95 -3.66 -4.09 1.47
C LEU A 95 -3.55 -2.61 1.82
N MET A 96 -3.80 -1.77 0.83
CA MET A 96 -3.88 -0.33 0.97
C MET A 96 -5.27 0.17 0.59
N ALA A 97 -5.70 1.27 1.21
CA ALA A 97 -6.91 1.96 0.81
C ALA A 97 -6.69 3.47 0.81
N GLU A 98 -7.02 4.11 -0.31
CA GLU A 98 -6.79 5.52 -0.57
C GLU A 98 -7.67 5.99 -1.74
N PRO A 99 -7.85 7.31 -1.95
CA PRO A 99 -8.57 7.84 -3.10
C PRO A 99 -8.03 7.33 -4.44
N ALA A 100 -8.93 7.18 -5.39
CA ALA A 100 -8.62 6.81 -6.76
C ALA A 100 -7.73 7.88 -7.41
N GLY A 101 -6.67 7.44 -8.09
CA GLY A 101 -5.70 8.33 -8.72
C GLY A 101 -4.56 8.79 -7.80
N THR A 102 -4.55 8.42 -6.53
CA THR A 102 -3.40 8.66 -5.66
C THR A 102 -2.18 7.87 -6.16
N LEU A 103 -1.06 8.57 -6.33
CA LEU A 103 0.24 8.01 -6.71
C LEU A 103 0.86 7.29 -5.52
N ASN A 104 1.41 6.10 -5.77
CA ASN A 104 2.02 5.27 -4.72
C ASN A 104 3.30 5.86 -4.11
N THR A 105 3.93 6.84 -4.77
CA THR A 105 5.11 7.56 -4.27
C THR A 105 4.74 8.93 -3.73
N GLY A 106 3.45 9.26 -3.61
CA GLY A 106 2.99 10.55 -3.13
C GLY A 106 3.61 11.73 -3.90
N ASP A 107 4.34 12.58 -3.18
CA ASP A 107 5.07 13.75 -3.69
C ASP A 107 6.51 13.46 -4.17
N ALA A 108 7.04 12.25 -3.96
CA ALA A 108 8.45 11.94 -4.20
C ALA A 108 8.80 11.70 -5.68
N GLY A 109 7.85 11.19 -6.47
CA GLY A 109 8.10 10.81 -7.86
C GLY A 109 9.17 9.71 -8.02
N GLY A 110 9.82 9.67 -9.19
CA GLY A 110 10.94 8.75 -9.50
C GLY A 110 10.52 7.41 -10.11
N GLU A 111 11.50 6.51 -10.31
CA GLU A 111 11.35 5.26 -11.08
C GLU A 111 10.32 4.26 -10.52
N ARG A 112 9.94 4.41 -9.25
CA ARG A 112 8.93 3.57 -8.58
C ARG A 112 7.52 4.16 -8.63
N THR A 113 7.35 5.32 -9.27
CA THR A 113 6.04 5.95 -9.43
C THR A 113 5.22 5.20 -10.45
N ILE A 114 3.98 4.90 -10.09
CA ILE A 114 2.99 4.26 -10.95
C ILE A 114 1.88 5.27 -11.20
N GLU A 115 1.90 5.85 -12.40
CA GLU A 115 0.90 6.83 -12.87
C GLU A 115 -0.49 6.21 -13.03
N GLU A 116 -0.54 4.97 -13.50
CA GLU A 116 -1.78 4.21 -13.70
C GLU A 116 -1.68 2.85 -13.02
N THR A 117 -2.45 2.66 -11.95
CA THR A 117 -2.51 1.37 -11.25
C THR A 117 -3.44 0.41 -11.98
N GLU A 118 -2.95 -0.79 -12.29
CA GLU A 118 -3.71 -1.81 -13.00
C GLU A 118 -4.77 -2.50 -12.12
N TRP A 119 -5.89 -2.92 -12.73
CA TRP A 119 -6.94 -3.71 -12.09
C TRP A 119 -6.68 -5.20 -12.26
N ILE A 120 -6.87 -5.98 -11.20
CA ILE A 120 -6.80 -7.46 -11.24
C ILE A 120 -7.98 -8.12 -10.56
#